data_AF-A0A956K0R3-F1
#
_entry.id   AF-A0A956K0R3-F1
#
_cell.length_a   1.000
_cell.length_b   1.000
_cell.length_c   1.000
_cell.angle_alpha   90.00
_cell.angle_beta   90.00
_cell.angle_gamma   90.00
#
_symmetry.space_group_name_H-M   'P 1'
#
loop_
_entity.id
_entity.type
_entity.pdbx_description
1 polymer ?
#
loop_
_entity_poly.entity_id
_entity_poly.type
_entity_poly.pdbx_seq_one_letter_code
_entity_poly.pdbx_strand_id
1 'polypeptide(L)'
;MREPTAMASDPDDKPSEATAGGEAAAGAAEPGAPVPEDAVDPELVSLRPRTQIGLITSLAVVVLCLTLAIRLWPDWRFVGEGKPVRHTAAEVAAGKVGPDSHIELTGVLDRNAAVRVRKTAGIPGLRVVPVAGTADRVWVVMDGDPWAPPREGAGYVGRLRPLDDLPFAAPLRAQIRREPPARYITGDELRRARTEGVTALTTVTGDPFEVAPGDTIEVVVEDPNAVNLVVSFNPRLPDAAAWATALVDAGLIAVGTAPDASSDRLARWEVRRPDAFASVTAALEKATLWGARLEPVSRRYRAVWSEAQLRDDGLVVADGTVLAWPAVDVVAVHAARRIPGGAWVVVTGELPERLWYVRWLYGLLVVFGCLFAWALARGIKREFLGPKLPTPA
;
A
#
# COMPACT_ATOMS: atom_id res chain seq x y z
N MET A 1 39.96 5.19 -56.74
CA MET A 1 40.99 4.11 -56.70
C MET A 1 40.26 2.82 -57.03
N ARG A 2 40.53 2.33 -58.25
CA ARG A 2 40.14 1.06 -58.92
C ARG A 2 39.09 0.12 -58.27
N GLU A 3 37.95 -0.02 -58.96
CA GLU A 3 37.23 -1.30 -59.21
C GLU A 3 38.10 -2.27 -60.05
N PRO A 4 37.64 -3.43 -60.61
CA PRO A 4 36.51 -4.37 -60.37
C PRO A 4 37.04 -5.83 -60.25
N THR A 5 36.30 -6.96 -60.25
CA THR A 5 35.66 -7.71 -61.38
C THR A 5 35.43 -9.15 -60.82
N ALA A 6 34.22 -9.74 -60.71
CA ALA A 6 33.36 -10.37 -61.72
C ALA A 6 33.98 -11.54 -62.53
N MET A 7 33.12 -12.50 -62.90
CA MET A 7 33.28 -13.57 -63.92
C MET A 7 33.88 -14.91 -63.45
N ALA A 8 33.44 -16.08 -63.91
CA ALA A 8 32.30 -16.50 -64.73
C ALA A 8 32.28 -18.05 -64.83
N SER A 9 31.10 -18.58 -65.19
CA SER A 9 30.83 -19.70 -66.13
C SER A 9 31.52 -21.07 -65.97
N ASP A 10 30.70 -22.09 -65.68
CA ASP A 10 30.33 -23.28 -66.51
C ASP A 10 30.98 -23.41 -67.92
N PRO A 11 30.96 -24.57 -68.65
CA PRO A 11 30.32 -25.88 -68.39
C PRO A 11 31.14 -27.13 -68.88
N ASP A 12 30.46 -28.29 -68.90
CA ASP A 12 30.62 -29.48 -69.78
C ASP A 12 31.90 -30.33 -69.74
N ASP A 13 31.76 -31.61 -69.38
CA ASP A 13 31.88 -32.70 -70.37
C ASP A 13 31.51 -34.09 -69.81
N LYS A 14 30.64 -34.80 -70.56
CA LYS A 14 30.44 -36.27 -70.54
C LYS A 14 31.47 -36.88 -71.53
N PRO A 15 32.01 -38.11 -71.34
CA PRO A 15 31.29 -39.35 -71.73
C PRO A 15 31.65 -40.60 -70.87
N SER A 16 30.70 -41.52 -70.67
CA SER A 16 30.53 -42.83 -71.36
C SER A 16 31.48 -43.96 -70.93
N GLU A 17 30.83 -45.09 -70.62
CA GLU A 17 31.27 -46.50 -70.77
C GLU A 17 32.50 -47.03 -70.01
N ALA A 18 32.28 -48.02 -69.14
CA ALA A 18 32.40 -49.44 -69.52
C ALA A 18 32.53 -50.34 -68.28
N THR A 19 31.59 -51.28 -68.19
CA THR A 19 31.67 -52.66 -67.72
C THR A 19 33.02 -53.19 -67.19
N ALA A 20 33.03 -53.72 -65.95
CA ALA A 20 33.61 -55.03 -65.63
C ALA A 20 33.28 -55.41 -64.17
N GLY A 21 32.77 -56.64 -63.99
CA GLY A 21 32.55 -57.24 -62.67
C GLY A 21 33.85 -57.56 -61.95
N GLY A 22 33.75 -57.70 -60.63
CA GLY A 22 34.87 -58.07 -59.77
C GLY A 22 34.41 -58.24 -58.32
N GLU A 23 33.85 -59.40 -58.04
CA GLU A 23 33.67 -59.93 -56.69
C GLU A 23 35.06 -60.20 -56.07
N ALA A 24 35.40 -59.52 -54.96
CA ALA A 24 36.03 -60.09 -53.76
C ALA A 24 36.83 -59.07 -52.93
N ALA A 25 36.79 -59.35 -51.62
CA ALA A 25 37.80 -59.07 -50.60
C ALA A 25 37.71 -57.74 -49.82
N ALA A 26 37.29 -57.91 -48.57
CA ALA A 26 37.38 -56.96 -47.47
C ALA A 26 38.79 -56.35 -47.36
N GLY A 27 38.92 -55.07 -47.69
CA GLY A 27 40.03 -54.22 -47.31
C GLY A 27 39.64 -53.35 -46.13
N ALA A 28 40.45 -53.36 -45.08
CA ALA A 28 40.28 -52.52 -43.89
C ALA A 28 40.20 -51.03 -44.30
N ALA A 29 39.09 -50.39 -43.97
CA ALA A 29 38.87 -48.97 -44.25
C ALA A 29 39.82 -48.09 -43.42
N GLU A 30 40.37 -47.04 -44.05
CA GLU A 30 41.21 -46.04 -43.38
C GLU A 30 40.42 -45.26 -42.30
N PRO A 31 41.04 -44.99 -41.14
CA PRO A 31 40.39 -44.22 -40.07
C PRO A 31 40.14 -42.77 -40.51
N GLY A 32 38.86 -42.42 -40.73
CA GLY A 32 38.42 -41.06 -41.04
C GLY A 32 37.62 -40.89 -42.34
N ALA A 33 37.42 -41.94 -43.14
CA ALA A 33 36.55 -41.86 -44.32
C ALA A 33 35.07 -41.66 -43.93
N PRO A 34 34.29 -40.85 -44.67
CA PRO A 34 32.86 -40.68 -44.41
C PRO A 34 32.15 -42.04 -44.54
N VAL A 35 31.49 -42.45 -43.46
CA VAL A 35 30.73 -43.71 -43.40
C VAL A 35 29.51 -43.58 -44.33
N PRO A 36 29.32 -44.49 -45.30
CA PRO A 36 28.13 -44.47 -46.16
C PRO A 36 26.86 -44.65 -45.30
N GLU A 37 25.77 -43.95 -45.66
CA GLU A 37 24.53 -43.83 -44.86
C GLU A 37 23.90 -45.21 -44.54
N ASP A 38 24.16 -46.19 -45.40
CA ASP A 38 23.74 -47.59 -45.36
C ASP A 38 24.59 -48.49 -44.44
N ALA A 39 25.71 -47.99 -43.91
CA ALA A 39 26.54 -48.68 -42.90
C ALA A 39 26.21 -48.27 -41.45
N VAL A 40 25.26 -47.35 -41.25
CA VAL A 40 24.69 -47.08 -39.93
C VAL A 40 23.72 -48.20 -39.60
N ASP A 41 24.13 -49.07 -38.67
CA ASP A 41 23.30 -50.19 -38.18
C ASP A 41 21.89 -49.69 -37.80
N PRO A 42 20.81 -50.19 -38.43
CA PRO A 42 19.45 -49.80 -38.10
C PRO A 42 19.08 -50.08 -36.64
N GLU A 43 19.77 -51.00 -35.96
CA GLU A 43 19.61 -51.22 -34.53
C GLU A 43 20.12 -50.03 -33.69
N LEU A 44 21.17 -49.33 -34.12
CA LEU A 44 21.68 -48.12 -33.44
C LEU A 44 20.71 -46.92 -33.56
N VAL A 45 19.95 -46.84 -34.65
CA VAL A 45 18.87 -45.84 -34.81
C VAL A 45 17.69 -46.14 -33.87
N SER A 46 17.47 -47.42 -33.55
CA SER A 46 16.43 -47.87 -32.61
C SER A 46 16.78 -47.63 -31.13
N LEU A 47 18.07 -47.50 -30.82
CA LEU A 47 18.60 -47.22 -29.48
C LEU A 47 18.55 -45.75 -29.08
N ARG A 48 17.57 -44.96 -29.58
CA ARG A 48 17.30 -43.65 -28.99
C ARG A 48 16.88 -43.85 -27.54
N PRO A 49 17.65 -43.36 -26.54
CA PRO A 49 17.25 -43.45 -25.15
C PRO A 49 15.96 -42.65 -25.00
N ARG A 50 14.83 -43.35 -24.91
CA ARG A 50 13.56 -42.71 -24.56
C ARG A 50 13.72 -42.27 -23.12
N THR A 51 13.91 -40.97 -22.89
CA THR A 51 13.84 -40.37 -21.56
C THR A 51 12.51 -40.79 -20.93
N GLN A 52 12.54 -41.75 -20.02
CA GLN A 52 11.34 -42.23 -19.35
C GLN A 52 11.02 -41.23 -18.26
N ILE A 53 10.08 -40.33 -18.54
CA ILE A 53 9.49 -39.50 -17.50
C ILE A 53 8.75 -40.45 -16.55
N GLY A 54 9.22 -40.56 -15.31
CA GLY A 54 8.60 -41.40 -14.30
C GLY A 54 7.14 -40.99 -14.03
N LEU A 55 6.30 -41.97 -13.73
CA LEU A 55 4.88 -41.77 -13.42
C LEU A 55 4.69 -40.79 -12.24
N ILE A 56 5.50 -40.96 -11.19
CA ILE A 56 5.52 -40.10 -10.00
C ILE A 56 5.87 -38.65 -10.38
N THR A 57 6.90 -38.45 -11.22
CA THR A 57 7.30 -37.12 -11.68
C THR A 57 6.19 -36.44 -12.46
N SER A 58 5.52 -37.17 -13.35
CA SER A 58 4.42 -36.62 -14.14
C SER A 58 3.25 -36.19 -13.27
N LEU A 59 2.87 -37.03 -12.30
CA LEU A 59 1.83 -36.70 -11.32
C LEU A 59 2.20 -35.46 -10.50
N ALA A 60 3.43 -35.39 -9.99
CA ALA A 60 3.91 -34.26 -9.20
C ALA A 60 3.85 -32.94 -9.99
N VAL A 61 4.25 -32.96 -11.26
CA VAL A 61 4.19 -31.77 -12.13
C VAL A 61 2.74 -31.36 -12.40
N VAL A 62 1.83 -32.29 -12.67
CA VAL A 62 0.40 -31.98 -12.86
C VAL A 62 -0.19 -31.32 -11.62
N VAL A 63 0.07 -31.88 -10.44
CA VAL A 63 -0.42 -31.31 -9.16
C VAL A 63 0.17 -29.92 -8.92
N LEU A 64 1.46 -29.71 -9.21
CA LEU A 64 2.10 -28.41 -9.12
C LEU A 64 1.48 -27.39 -10.08
N CYS A 65 1.32 -27.75 -11.36
CA CYS A 65 0.69 -26.90 -12.36
C CYS A 65 -0.74 -26.52 -11.96
N LEU A 66 -1.53 -27.48 -11.49
CA LEU A 66 -2.90 -27.22 -11.00
C LEU A 66 -2.90 -26.27 -9.80
N THR A 67 -2.00 -26.49 -8.84
CA THR A 67 -1.88 -25.63 -7.65
C THR A 67 -1.51 -24.20 -8.02
N LEU A 68 -0.53 -24.03 -8.93
CA LEU A 68 -0.13 -22.71 -9.41
C LEU A 68 -1.22 -22.03 -10.24
N ALA A 69 -1.93 -22.77 -11.09
CA ALA A 69 -3.06 -22.25 -11.84
C ALA A 69 -4.18 -21.77 -10.91
N ILE A 70 -4.55 -22.56 -9.89
CA ILE A 70 -5.54 -22.15 -8.88
C ILE A 70 -5.09 -20.87 -8.16
N ARG A 71 -3.81 -20.75 -7.80
CA ARG A 71 -3.29 -19.53 -7.15
C ARG A 71 -3.19 -18.31 -8.06
N LEU A 72 -2.92 -18.49 -9.35
CA LEU A 72 -2.83 -17.42 -10.34
C LEU A 72 -4.20 -17.04 -10.93
N TRP A 73 -5.25 -17.83 -10.68
CA TRP A 73 -6.57 -17.60 -11.23
C TRP A 73 -7.13 -16.20 -10.91
N PRO A 74 -7.04 -15.66 -9.67
CA PRO A 74 -7.51 -14.32 -9.36
C PRO A 74 -6.77 -13.24 -10.16
N ASP A 75 -5.45 -13.38 -10.28
CA ASP A 75 -4.61 -12.44 -11.03
C ASP A 75 -4.91 -12.51 -12.54
N TRP A 76 -5.11 -13.72 -13.07
CA TRP A 76 -5.50 -13.93 -14.45
C TRP A 76 -6.86 -13.28 -14.77
N ARG A 77 -7.85 -13.42 -13.87
CA ARG A 77 -9.16 -12.77 -13.98
C ARG A 77 -9.03 -11.25 -13.93
N PHE A 78 -8.24 -10.72 -12.99
CA PHE A 78 -8.03 -9.30 -12.82
C PHE A 78 -7.38 -8.64 -14.05
N VAL A 79 -6.43 -9.32 -14.71
CA VAL A 79 -5.86 -8.86 -15.99
C VAL A 79 -6.92 -8.82 -17.10
N GLY A 80 -7.98 -9.59 -16.98
CA GLY A 80 -9.18 -9.53 -17.82
C GLY A 80 -9.96 -8.22 -17.71
N GLU A 81 -9.79 -7.49 -16.59
CA GLU A 81 -10.60 -6.31 -16.31
C GLU A 81 -10.13 -5.08 -17.10
N GLY A 82 -11.12 -4.29 -17.55
CA GLY A 82 -10.89 -3.09 -18.34
C GLY A 82 -10.65 -1.86 -17.48
N LYS A 83 -11.31 -0.75 -17.86
CA LYS A 83 -11.28 0.50 -17.09
C LYS A 83 -11.87 0.29 -15.69
N PRO A 84 -11.37 0.99 -14.67
CA PRO A 84 -11.90 0.85 -13.32
C PRO A 84 -13.36 1.29 -13.26
N VAL A 85 -14.17 0.54 -12.51
CA VAL A 85 -15.57 0.91 -12.25
C VAL A 85 -15.62 1.72 -10.95
N ARG A 86 -16.30 2.88 -11.00
CA ARG A 86 -16.43 3.75 -9.83
C ARG A 86 -17.42 3.17 -8.82
N HIS A 87 -17.00 3.08 -7.57
CA HIS A 87 -17.80 2.60 -6.45
C HIS A 87 -17.66 3.50 -5.22
N THR A 88 -18.73 3.62 -4.46
CA THR A 88 -18.69 4.32 -3.17
C THR A 88 -18.13 3.40 -2.07
N ALA A 89 -17.53 3.99 -1.04
CA ALA A 89 -17.07 3.24 0.12
C ALA A 89 -18.19 2.46 0.82
N ALA A 90 -19.42 2.97 0.82
CA ALA A 90 -20.59 2.28 1.38
C ALA A 90 -20.97 1.03 0.58
N GLU A 91 -20.89 1.06 -0.76
CA GLU A 91 -21.15 -0.10 -1.61
C GLU A 91 -20.14 -1.23 -1.37
N VAL A 92 -18.86 -0.87 -1.25
CA VAL A 92 -17.78 -1.81 -0.95
C VAL A 92 -17.95 -2.37 0.46
N ALA A 93 -18.22 -1.53 1.46
CA ALA A 93 -18.47 -1.95 2.83
C ALA A 93 -19.67 -2.92 2.95
N ALA A 94 -20.69 -2.72 2.11
CA ALA A 94 -21.87 -3.59 2.02
C ALA A 94 -21.63 -4.89 1.22
N GLY A 95 -20.42 -5.10 0.67
CA GLY A 95 -20.07 -6.30 -0.09
C GLY A 95 -20.72 -6.38 -1.48
N LYS A 96 -21.14 -5.24 -2.06
CA LYS A 96 -21.75 -5.19 -3.40
C LYS A 96 -20.73 -5.35 -4.53
N VAL A 97 -19.44 -5.25 -4.22
CA VAL A 97 -18.33 -5.37 -5.17
C VAL A 97 -17.60 -6.68 -4.91
N GLY A 98 -17.34 -7.44 -5.96
CA GLY A 98 -16.63 -8.71 -5.86
C GLY A 98 -15.14 -8.55 -5.49
N PRO A 99 -14.52 -9.60 -4.92
CA PRO A 99 -13.07 -9.61 -4.73
C PRO A 99 -12.35 -9.53 -6.08
N ASP A 100 -11.14 -8.99 -6.05
CA ASP A 100 -10.24 -8.86 -7.18
C ASP A 100 -10.77 -7.99 -8.33
N SER A 101 -11.73 -7.11 -8.07
CA SER A 101 -12.22 -6.14 -9.05
C SER A 101 -11.33 -4.90 -9.14
N HIS A 102 -11.20 -4.36 -10.34
CA HIS A 102 -10.54 -3.10 -10.67
C HIS A 102 -11.54 -1.95 -10.47
N ILE A 103 -11.33 -1.19 -9.40
CA ILE A 103 -12.28 -0.17 -8.98
C ILE A 103 -11.62 1.20 -8.83
N GLU A 104 -12.45 2.24 -8.96
CA GLU A 104 -12.18 3.58 -8.47
C GLU A 104 -13.04 3.81 -7.23
N LEU A 105 -12.42 3.79 -6.05
CA LEU A 105 -13.11 4.03 -4.79
C LEU A 105 -13.27 5.52 -4.51
N THR A 106 -14.50 5.98 -4.30
CA THR A 106 -14.79 7.33 -3.79
C THR A 106 -15.08 7.29 -2.29
N GLY A 107 -14.35 8.09 -1.52
CA GLY A 107 -14.50 8.17 -0.07
C GLY A 107 -13.48 9.11 0.56
N VAL A 108 -13.79 9.58 1.77
CA VAL A 108 -12.87 10.39 2.58
C VAL A 108 -11.98 9.43 3.37
N LEU A 109 -10.67 9.60 3.29
CA LEU A 109 -9.75 8.82 4.12
C LEU A 109 -9.63 9.44 5.51
N ASP A 110 -9.71 8.62 6.54
CA ASP A 110 -9.34 9.00 7.90
C ASP A 110 -7.80 9.00 8.01
N ARG A 111 -7.21 10.11 7.56
CA ARG A 111 -5.75 10.29 7.46
C ARG A 111 -5.06 10.24 8.82
N ASN A 112 -5.77 10.57 9.90
CA ASN A 112 -5.26 10.53 11.26
C ASN A 112 -5.10 9.09 11.76
N ALA A 113 -5.86 8.15 11.20
CA ALA A 113 -5.72 6.73 11.44
C ALA A 113 -4.86 5.99 10.41
N ALA A 114 -4.06 6.72 9.65
CA ALA A 114 -3.10 6.11 8.73
C ALA A 114 -2.02 5.33 9.47
N VAL A 115 -1.85 4.06 9.11
CA VAL A 115 -0.78 3.20 9.62
C VAL A 115 0.27 3.00 8.54
N ARG A 116 1.55 3.09 8.91
CA ARG A 116 2.64 2.73 8.03
C ARG A 116 3.03 1.28 8.26
N VAL A 117 3.05 0.50 7.19
CA VAL A 117 3.54 -0.87 7.18
C VAL A 117 4.86 -0.88 6.42
N ARG A 118 5.93 -1.33 7.06
CA ARG A 118 7.27 -1.41 6.47
C ARG A 118 7.82 -2.82 6.60
N LYS A 119 8.43 -3.32 5.52
CA LYS A 119 9.16 -4.59 5.54
C LYS A 119 10.59 -4.44 6.07
N THR A 120 11.23 -3.29 5.80
CA THR A 120 12.61 -2.97 6.18
C THR A 120 12.75 -1.49 6.53
N ALA A 121 13.65 -1.13 7.45
CA ALA A 121 13.99 0.25 7.75
C ALA A 121 14.61 0.95 6.51
N GLY A 122 14.29 2.23 6.30
CA GLY A 122 14.84 3.05 5.19
C GLY A 122 14.03 3.06 3.88
N ILE A 123 13.05 2.16 3.71
CA ILE A 123 12.11 2.19 2.57
C ILE A 123 10.79 2.86 3.04
N PRO A 124 10.18 3.77 2.25
CA PRO A 124 8.96 4.48 2.64
C PRO A 124 7.84 3.56 3.16
N GLY A 125 7.73 2.37 2.58
CA GLY A 125 6.77 1.32 2.94
C GLY A 125 5.42 1.51 2.27
N LEU A 126 4.39 0.94 2.87
CA LEU A 126 3.00 1.14 2.49
C LEU A 126 2.30 1.99 3.54
N ARG A 127 1.42 2.88 3.10
CA ARG A 127 0.49 3.60 3.98
C ARG A 127 -0.89 2.98 3.85
N VAL A 128 -1.42 2.45 4.94
CA VAL A 128 -2.74 1.81 4.99
C VAL A 128 -3.67 2.73 5.77
N VAL A 129 -4.75 3.18 5.14
CA VAL A 129 -5.61 4.24 5.68
C VAL A 129 -7.06 3.77 5.65
N PRO A 130 -7.80 3.86 6.76
CA PRO A 130 -9.21 3.51 6.79
C PRO A 130 -10.03 4.57 6.07
N VAL A 131 -11.13 4.15 5.46
CA VAL A 131 -12.10 5.04 4.81
C VAL A 131 -13.15 5.45 5.83
N ALA A 132 -13.31 6.74 6.03
CA ALA A 132 -14.30 7.33 6.92
C ALA A 132 -15.73 6.95 6.50
N GLY A 133 -16.61 6.77 7.47
CA GLY A 133 -18.01 6.36 7.27
C GLY A 133 -18.19 4.87 6.96
N THR A 134 -17.14 4.05 7.09
CA THR A 134 -17.21 2.60 6.80
C THR A 134 -17.05 1.70 8.03
N ALA A 135 -16.97 2.27 9.24
CA ALA A 135 -16.72 1.51 10.47
C ALA A 135 -15.53 0.54 10.33
N ASP A 136 -14.42 1.02 9.75
CA ASP A 136 -13.19 0.26 9.48
C ASP A 136 -13.37 -0.96 8.55
N ARG A 137 -14.47 -1.05 7.78
CA ARG A 137 -14.69 -2.13 6.80
C ARG A 137 -13.97 -1.92 5.48
N VAL A 138 -13.58 -0.70 5.13
CA VAL A 138 -12.86 -0.40 3.89
C VAL A 138 -11.59 0.37 4.21
N TRP A 139 -10.49 -0.07 3.59
CA TRP A 139 -9.17 0.53 3.73
C TRP A 139 -8.58 0.79 2.35
N VAL A 140 -7.63 1.72 2.29
CA VAL A 140 -6.86 2.03 1.09
C VAL A 140 -5.38 1.86 1.40
N VAL A 141 -4.68 1.14 0.55
CA VAL A 141 -3.22 0.99 0.60
C VAL A 141 -2.64 1.89 -0.47
N MET A 142 -1.74 2.77 -0.04
CA MET A 142 -1.03 3.72 -0.88
C MET A 142 0.48 3.55 -0.69
N ASP A 143 1.25 4.14 -1.60
CA ASP A 143 2.68 4.32 -1.39
C ASP A 143 2.92 5.09 -0.08
N GLY A 144 3.92 4.64 0.69
CA GLY A 144 4.32 5.22 1.96
C GLY A 144 5.18 6.47 1.84
N ASP A 145 5.44 6.96 0.63
CA ASP A 145 6.20 8.20 0.39
C ASP A 145 5.59 9.37 1.20
N PRO A 146 6.31 9.88 2.22
CA PRO A 146 5.83 11.00 3.03
C PRO A 146 5.70 12.31 2.24
N TRP A 147 6.33 12.41 1.06
CA TRP A 147 6.36 13.61 0.24
C TRP A 147 5.33 13.59 -0.90
N ALA A 148 4.65 12.47 -1.10
CA ALA A 148 3.59 12.39 -2.09
C ALA A 148 2.46 13.37 -1.71
N PRO A 149 2.05 14.28 -2.61
CA PRO A 149 1.00 15.22 -2.30
C PRO A 149 -0.29 14.45 -1.96
N PRO A 150 -1.07 14.93 -0.98
CA PRO A 150 -2.36 14.32 -0.69
C PRO A 150 -3.22 14.38 -1.95
N ARG A 151 -3.66 13.23 -2.46
CA ARG A 151 -4.68 13.22 -3.50
C ARG A 151 -6.00 13.67 -2.87
N GLU A 152 -6.45 14.84 -3.24
CA GLU A 152 -7.76 15.37 -2.88
C GLU A 152 -8.69 15.25 -4.09
N GLY A 153 -9.90 14.73 -3.87
CA GLY A 153 -10.96 14.68 -4.89
C GLY A 153 -10.81 13.64 -6.01
N ALA A 154 -9.63 13.06 -6.24
CA ALA A 154 -9.45 11.93 -7.16
C ALA A 154 -9.73 10.60 -6.45
N GLY A 155 -10.63 9.78 -6.99
CA GLY A 155 -10.91 8.46 -6.46
C GLY A 155 -9.67 7.57 -6.38
N TYR A 156 -9.67 6.61 -5.46
CA TYR A 156 -8.56 5.68 -5.26
C TYR A 156 -8.70 4.51 -6.23
N VAL A 157 -7.85 4.47 -7.24
CA VAL A 157 -7.86 3.42 -8.28
C VAL A 157 -6.94 2.28 -7.89
N GLY A 158 -7.46 1.05 -7.95
CA GLY A 158 -6.67 -0.15 -7.70
C GLY A 158 -7.51 -1.42 -7.68
N ARG A 159 -6.89 -2.49 -7.19
CA ARG A 159 -7.55 -3.79 -7.01
C ARG A 159 -8.20 -3.87 -5.64
N LEU A 160 -9.47 -4.27 -5.60
CA LEU A 160 -10.17 -4.59 -4.37
C LEU A 160 -9.77 -5.98 -3.89
N ARG A 161 -9.29 -6.12 -2.66
CA ARG A 161 -8.89 -7.40 -2.07
C ARG A 161 -9.42 -7.54 -0.65
N PRO A 162 -9.76 -8.76 -0.19
CA PRO A 162 -9.96 -8.99 1.23
C PRO A 162 -8.69 -8.64 1.99
N LEU A 163 -8.82 -7.91 3.10
CA LEU A 163 -7.66 -7.55 3.92
C LEU A 163 -6.90 -8.79 4.37
N ASP A 164 -7.63 -9.85 4.73
CA ASP A 164 -7.07 -11.11 5.23
C ASP A 164 -6.16 -11.84 4.24
N ASP A 165 -6.29 -11.55 2.95
CA ASP A 165 -5.46 -12.15 1.89
C ASP A 165 -4.12 -11.42 1.71
N LEU A 166 -3.92 -10.29 2.40
CA LEU A 166 -2.71 -9.47 2.28
C LEU A 166 -1.65 -9.89 3.30
N PRO A 167 -0.36 -9.94 2.92
CA PRO A 167 0.71 -10.43 3.79
C PRO A 167 0.92 -9.54 5.04
N PHE A 168 0.44 -8.31 5.03
CA PHE A 168 0.55 -7.38 6.15
C PHE A 168 -0.71 -7.30 7.03
N ALA A 169 -1.75 -8.10 6.78
CA ALA A 169 -3.01 -8.04 7.53
C ALA A 169 -2.82 -8.26 9.03
N ALA A 170 -2.10 -9.32 9.41
CA ALA A 170 -1.82 -9.63 10.81
C ALA A 170 -0.90 -8.57 11.47
N PRO A 171 0.22 -8.15 10.87
CA PRO A 171 1.01 -7.02 11.36
C PRO A 171 0.21 -5.72 11.53
N LEU A 172 -0.65 -5.37 10.58
CA LEU A 172 -1.49 -4.17 10.65
C LEU A 172 -2.43 -4.23 11.86
N ARG A 173 -3.13 -5.35 12.05
CA ARG A 173 -4.01 -5.55 13.21
C ARG A 173 -3.24 -5.51 14.53
N ALA A 174 -2.05 -6.09 14.58
CA ALA A 174 -1.19 -6.05 15.76
C ALA A 174 -0.74 -4.61 16.08
N GLN A 175 -0.33 -3.85 15.06
CA GLN A 175 0.07 -2.45 15.21
C GLN A 175 -1.08 -1.59 15.73
N ILE A 176 -2.27 -1.70 15.14
CA ILE A 176 -3.45 -0.93 15.56
C ILE A 176 -3.87 -1.28 16.99
N ARG A 177 -3.74 -2.55 17.41
CA ARG A 177 -4.00 -2.93 18.80
C ARG A 177 -2.97 -2.37 19.78
N ARG A 178 -1.70 -2.30 19.38
CA ARG A 178 -0.61 -1.80 20.23
C ARG A 178 -0.64 -0.28 20.37
N GLU A 179 -0.90 0.41 19.27
CA GLU A 179 -0.87 1.86 19.14
C GLU A 179 -2.15 2.31 18.40
N PRO A 180 -3.30 2.37 19.10
CA PRO A 180 -4.55 2.76 18.47
C PRO A 180 -4.46 4.21 18.00
N PRO A 181 -4.76 4.48 16.71
CA PRO A 181 -4.83 5.86 16.24
C PRO A 181 -5.98 6.60 16.92
N ALA A 182 -5.79 7.88 17.18
CA ALA A 182 -6.82 8.74 17.76
C ALA A 182 -8.08 8.78 16.88
N ARG A 183 -9.24 8.68 17.51
CA ARG A 183 -10.55 8.94 16.92
C ARG A 183 -11.05 10.27 17.45
N TYR A 184 -11.41 11.17 16.55
CA TYR A 184 -11.79 12.53 16.93
C TYR A 184 -13.31 12.61 17.10
N ILE A 185 -13.76 13.20 18.20
CA ILE A 185 -15.16 13.52 18.49
C ILE A 185 -15.31 15.02 18.75
N THR A 186 -16.52 15.57 18.65
CA THR A 186 -16.79 16.96 19.04
C THR A 186 -16.92 17.10 20.55
N GLY A 187 -16.74 18.31 21.08
CA GLY A 187 -17.03 18.62 22.48
C GLY A 187 -18.48 18.32 22.89
N ASP A 188 -19.44 18.54 21.99
CA ASP A 188 -20.86 18.23 22.22
C ASP A 188 -21.11 16.72 22.33
N GLU A 189 -20.46 15.91 21.49
CA GLU A 189 -20.55 14.45 21.57
C GLU A 189 -19.95 13.93 22.87
N LEU A 190 -18.81 14.48 23.31
CA LEU A 190 -18.24 14.17 24.62
C LEU A 190 -19.25 14.51 25.74
N ARG A 191 -19.84 15.71 25.71
CA ARG A 191 -20.80 16.15 26.73
C ARG A 191 -22.03 15.25 26.74
N ARG A 192 -22.59 14.92 25.58
CA ARG A 192 -23.72 14.00 25.42
C ARG A 192 -23.40 12.66 26.06
N ALA A 193 -22.30 12.03 25.64
CA ALA A 193 -21.94 10.69 26.09
C ALA A 193 -21.73 10.61 27.60
N ARG A 194 -21.08 11.62 28.19
CA ARG A 194 -20.88 11.70 29.64
C ARG A 194 -22.17 11.99 30.41
N THR A 195 -23.05 12.83 29.88
CA THR A 195 -24.36 13.13 30.49
C THR A 195 -25.27 11.91 30.50
N GLU A 196 -25.31 11.18 29.39
CA GLU A 196 -26.15 9.99 29.21
C GLU A 196 -25.54 8.72 29.82
N GLY A 197 -24.27 8.76 30.23
CA GLY A 197 -23.55 7.59 30.75
C GLY A 197 -23.33 6.50 29.69
N VAL A 198 -23.26 6.86 28.41
CA VAL A 198 -23.06 5.90 27.31
C VAL A 198 -21.60 5.82 26.88
N THR A 199 -21.18 4.63 26.47
CA THR A 199 -19.84 4.36 25.92
C THR A 199 -19.79 4.39 24.40
N ALA A 200 -20.95 4.44 23.74
CA ALA A 200 -21.05 4.57 22.30
C ALA A 200 -20.88 6.03 21.89
N LEU A 201 -19.80 6.28 21.15
CA LEU A 201 -19.41 7.57 20.62
C LEU A 201 -19.50 7.57 19.09
N THR A 202 -19.69 8.76 18.52
CA THR A 202 -19.65 9.00 17.08
C THR A 202 -18.51 9.92 16.75
N THR A 203 -17.65 9.53 15.82
CA THR A 203 -16.54 10.38 15.36
C THR A 203 -17.05 11.62 14.63
N VAL A 204 -16.18 12.62 14.46
CA VAL A 204 -16.43 13.78 13.57
C VAL A 204 -16.78 13.36 12.13
N THR A 205 -16.42 12.14 11.72
CA THR A 205 -16.73 11.56 10.42
C THR A 205 -18.04 10.77 10.40
N GLY A 206 -18.74 10.65 11.52
CA GLY A 206 -20.00 9.90 11.65
C GLY A 206 -19.82 8.40 11.93
N ASP A 207 -18.60 7.92 12.20
CA ASP A 207 -18.36 6.50 12.50
C ASP A 207 -18.64 6.19 13.97
N PRO A 208 -19.45 5.16 14.27
CA PRO A 208 -19.66 4.74 15.65
C PRO A 208 -18.46 3.99 16.20
N PHE A 209 -18.18 4.14 17.49
CA PHE A 209 -17.19 3.35 18.23
C PHE A 209 -17.48 3.31 19.73
N GLU A 210 -16.90 2.34 20.42
CA GLU A 210 -17.01 2.22 21.86
C GLU A 210 -15.74 2.72 22.54
N VAL A 211 -15.91 3.46 23.64
CA VAL A 211 -14.84 3.85 24.54
C VAL A 211 -14.86 3.00 25.80
N ALA A 212 -13.70 2.51 26.21
CA ALA A 212 -13.52 1.78 27.46
C ALA A 212 -13.12 2.72 28.60
N PRO A 213 -13.40 2.38 29.87
CA PRO A 213 -13.02 3.21 31.02
C PRO A 213 -11.52 3.55 31.10
N GLY A 214 -10.64 2.65 30.63
CA GLY A 214 -9.19 2.85 30.63
C GLY A 214 -8.65 3.54 29.37
N ASP A 215 -9.49 3.88 28.40
CA ASP A 215 -9.03 4.57 27.19
C ASP A 215 -8.58 5.99 27.52
N THR A 216 -7.61 6.49 26.78
CA THR A 216 -7.07 7.84 26.99
C THR A 216 -7.77 8.85 26.09
N ILE A 217 -8.09 10.02 26.62
CA ILE A 217 -8.51 11.18 25.84
C ILE A 217 -7.43 12.26 25.85
N GLU A 218 -7.28 12.93 24.72
CA GLU A 218 -6.46 14.11 24.53
C GLU A 218 -7.39 15.25 24.07
N VAL A 219 -7.54 16.25 24.91
CA VAL A 219 -8.38 17.42 24.67
C VAL A 219 -7.45 18.57 24.26
N VAL A 220 -7.67 19.10 23.07
CA VAL A 220 -6.95 20.28 22.59
C VAL A 220 -7.84 21.49 22.81
N VAL A 221 -7.35 22.44 23.59
CA VAL A 221 -8.09 23.64 24.01
C VAL A 221 -7.30 24.87 23.60
N GLU A 222 -7.94 25.84 22.98
CA GLU A 222 -7.35 27.16 22.77
C GLU A 222 -7.30 27.91 24.11
N ASP A 223 -6.12 28.37 24.52
CA ASP A 223 -5.96 29.14 25.74
C ASP A 223 -6.46 30.58 25.48
N PRO A 224 -7.60 31.00 26.07
CA PRO A 224 -8.13 32.34 25.84
C PRO A 224 -7.21 33.43 26.38
N ASN A 225 -6.25 33.06 27.24
CA ASN A 225 -5.34 33.98 27.92
C ASN A 225 -3.92 33.96 27.33
N ALA A 226 -3.69 33.27 26.22
CA ALA A 226 -2.38 33.22 25.59
C ALA A 226 -2.48 33.24 24.05
N VAL A 227 -1.58 34.00 23.42
CA VAL A 227 -1.48 34.09 21.96
C VAL A 227 -0.02 34.10 21.53
N ASN A 228 0.29 33.40 20.45
CA ASN A 228 1.59 33.47 19.79
C ASN A 228 1.56 34.67 18.84
N LEU A 229 2.30 35.71 19.20
CA LEU A 229 2.56 36.86 18.38
C LEU A 229 3.74 36.55 17.45
N VAL A 230 3.48 36.44 16.15
CA VAL A 230 4.51 36.23 15.12
C VAL A 230 4.67 37.51 14.32
N VAL A 231 5.87 38.06 14.31
CA VAL A 231 6.17 39.31 13.60
C VAL A 231 7.11 39.05 12.43
N SER A 232 6.89 39.77 11.33
CA SER A 232 7.77 39.75 10.16
C SER A 232 8.64 40.99 10.13
N PHE A 233 9.95 40.81 9.96
CA PHE A 233 10.89 41.92 9.84
C PHE A 233 10.63 42.72 8.57
N ASN A 234 10.76 44.04 8.66
CA ASN A 234 10.50 44.97 7.57
C ASN A 234 11.40 46.21 7.69
N PRO A 235 11.48 47.09 6.67
CA PRO A 235 12.39 48.24 6.73
C PRO A 235 12.20 49.17 7.93
N ARG A 236 10.98 49.24 8.52
CA ARG A 236 10.70 50.04 9.72
C ARG A 236 11.11 49.31 11.01
N LEU A 237 10.95 47.99 11.06
CA LEU A 237 11.28 47.12 12.20
C LEU A 237 12.15 45.95 11.69
N PRO A 238 13.46 46.20 11.51
CA PRO A 238 14.33 45.31 10.73
C PRO A 238 14.77 44.04 11.48
N ASP A 239 14.64 44.00 12.79
CA ASP A 239 15.12 42.90 13.62
C ASP A 239 14.25 42.68 14.87
N ALA A 240 14.56 41.62 15.62
CA ALA A 240 13.83 41.27 16.82
C ALA A 240 13.94 42.33 17.93
N ALA A 241 15.03 43.10 18.00
CA ALA A 241 15.22 44.13 19.03
C ALA A 241 14.35 45.37 18.76
N ALA A 242 14.26 45.79 17.49
CA ALA A 242 13.34 46.83 17.04
C ALA A 242 11.89 46.44 17.30
N TRP A 243 11.52 45.19 16.99
CA TRP A 243 10.21 44.65 17.31
C TRP A 243 9.95 44.58 18.82
N ALA A 244 10.88 44.07 19.62
CA ALA A 244 10.73 44.02 21.07
C ALA A 244 10.47 45.41 21.67
N THR A 245 11.20 46.43 21.19
CA THR A 245 10.99 47.83 21.61
C THR A 245 9.58 48.30 21.26
N ALA A 246 9.14 48.11 20.01
CA ALA A 246 7.80 48.50 19.57
C ALA A 246 6.67 47.75 20.33
N LEU A 247 6.90 46.49 20.71
CA LEU A 247 5.94 45.70 21.48
C LEU A 247 5.89 46.10 22.95
N VAL A 248 7.03 46.49 23.54
CA VAL A 248 7.09 47.13 24.86
C VAL A 248 6.32 48.45 24.85
N ASP A 249 6.54 49.30 23.85
CA ASP A 249 5.85 50.58 23.70
C ASP A 249 4.33 50.39 23.52
N ALA A 250 3.92 49.29 22.89
CA ALA A 250 2.52 48.90 22.75
C ALA A 250 1.92 48.26 24.02
N GLY A 251 2.72 48.03 25.07
CA GLY A 251 2.29 47.36 26.31
C GLY A 251 1.89 45.90 26.10
N LEU A 252 2.53 45.23 25.14
CA LEU A 252 2.28 43.83 24.80
C LEU A 252 3.23 42.88 25.52
N ILE A 253 4.46 43.30 25.78
CA ILE A 253 5.49 42.54 26.50
C ILE A 253 6.22 43.42 27.51
N ALA A 254 6.94 42.81 28.45
CA ALA A 254 7.77 43.52 29.41
C ALA A 254 9.12 43.93 28.79
N VAL A 255 9.74 44.96 29.36
CA VAL A 255 11.09 45.38 28.98
C VAL A 255 12.06 44.21 29.17
N GLY A 256 12.85 43.91 28.14
CA GLY A 256 13.83 42.82 28.18
C GLY A 256 13.28 41.42 27.90
N THR A 257 11.98 41.29 27.58
CA THR A 257 11.43 40.00 27.14
C THR A 257 12.02 39.58 25.79
N ALA A 258 12.85 38.53 25.80
CA ALA A 258 13.38 37.90 24.60
C ALA A 258 12.28 37.14 23.83
N PRO A 259 12.39 37.01 22.50
CA PRO A 259 11.49 36.16 21.73
C PRO A 259 11.69 34.67 22.08
N ASP A 260 10.61 33.90 22.06
CA ASP A 260 10.65 32.44 22.24
C ASP A 260 11.36 31.75 21.07
N ALA A 261 11.25 32.34 19.87
CA ALA A 261 11.96 31.91 18.68
C ALA A 261 12.24 33.09 17.75
N SER A 262 13.38 33.08 17.07
CA SER A 262 13.74 34.08 16.06
C SER A 262 14.48 33.43 14.89
N SER A 263 14.24 33.93 13.68
CA SER A 263 15.03 33.67 12.48
C SER A 263 15.56 34.99 11.89
N ASP A 264 16.17 34.91 10.72
CA ASP A 264 16.56 36.04 9.87
C ASP A 264 15.39 36.90 9.36
N ARG A 265 14.14 36.43 9.45
CA ARG A 265 12.96 37.11 8.86
C ARG A 265 11.79 37.30 9.82
N LEU A 266 11.76 36.56 10.91
CA LEU A 266 10.63 36.55 11.84
C LEU A 266 11.10 36.38 13.28
N ALA A 267 10.28 36.83 14.21
CA ALA A 267 10.40 36.55 15.62
C ALA A 267 9.02 36.21 16.21
N ARG A 268 9.01 35.42 17.29
CA ARG A 268 7.81 34.97 17.98
C ARG A 268 7.89 35.27 19.47
N TRP A 269 6.80 35.74 20.04
CA TRP A 269 6.57 35.86 21.48
C TRP A 269 5.22 35.23 21.84
N GLU A 270 5.16 34.54 22.97
CA GLU A 270 3.93 34.18 23.64
C GLU A 270 3.50 35.34 24.53
N VAL A 271 2.36 35.94 24.24
CA VAL A 271 1.78 37.03 25.02
C VAL A 271 0.64 36.48 25.87
N ARG A 272 0.73 36.67 27.19
CA ARG A 272 -0.27 36.21 28.14
C ARG A 272 -1.04 37.36 28.77
N ARG A 273 -2.36 37.37 28.59
CA ARG A 273 -3.29 38.35 29.17
C ARG A 273 -4.74 37.89 29.02
N PRO A 274 -5.70 38.38 29.83
CA PRO A 274 -7.12 38.09 29.63
C PRO A 274 -7.58 38.45 28.22
N ASP A 275 -8.32 37.54 27.57
CA ASP A 275 -8.79 37.70 26.18
C ASP A 275 -7.65 38.10 25.24
N ALA A 276 -6.59 37.28 25.24
CA ALA A 276 -5.31 37.60 24.61
C ALA A 276 -5.48 37.92 23.13
N PHE A 277 -6.31 37.18 22.41
CA PHE A 277 -6.48 37.38 20.98
C PHE A 277 -7.06 38.77 20.66
N ALA A 278 -8.20 39.12 21.26
CA ALA A 278 -8.85 40.39 20.99
C ALA A 278 -8.04 41.58 21.55
N SER A 279 -7.53 41.46 22.78
CA SER A 279 -6.79 42.54 23.43
C SER A 279 -5.43 42.82 22.78
N VAL A 280 -4.71 41.78 22.30
CA VAL A 280 -3.46 41.98 21.56
C VAL A 280 -3.75 42.54 20.16
N THR A 281 -4.79 42.08 19.48
CA THR A 281 -5.20 42.64 18.17
C THR A 281 -5.43 44.15 18.27
N ALA A 282 -6.25 44.58 19.24
CA ALA A 282 -6.55 45.99 19.43
C ALA A 282 -5.29 46.83 19.77
N ALA A 283 -4.35 46.28 20.53
CA ALA A 283 -3.09 46.95 20.85
C ALA A 283 -2.15 47.05 19.64
N LEU A 284 -2.06 46.01 18.80
CA LEU A 284 -1.29 46.03 17.56
C LEU A 284 -1.86 47.04 16.55
N GLU A 285 -3.18 47.09 16.40
CA GLU A 285 -3.87 48.05 15.53
C GLU A 285 -3.63 49.49 15.99
N LYS A 286 -3.80 49.76 17.29
CA LYS A 286 -3.52 51.07 17.89
C LYS A 286 -2.07 51.52 17.68
N ALA A 287 -1.12 50.58 17.75
CA ALA A 287 0.31 50.84 17.52
C ALA A 287 0.73 50.81 16.04
N THR A 288 -0.20 50.52 15.12
CA THR A 288 0.04 50.37 13.66
C THR A 288 1.10 49.31 13.32
N LEU A 289 1.11 48.21 14.06
CA LEU A 289 2.09 47.12 13.92
C LEU A 289 1.61 46.04 12.94
N TRP A 290 1.33 46.43 11.70
CA TRP A 290 0.73 45.57 10.66
C TRP A 290 1.60 44.40 10.18
N GLY A 291 2.88 44.36 10.57
CA GLY A 291 3.77 43.23 10.30
C GLY A 291 3.61 42.05 11.27
N ALA A 292 2.70 42.17 12.24
CA ALA A 292 2.40 41.14 13.22
C ALA A 292 1.16 40.32 12.84
N ARG A 293 1.20 39.02 13.11
CA ARG A 293 0.04 38.12 13.07
C ARG A 293 -0.09 37.39 14.40
N LEU A 294 -1.31 37.01 14.73
CA LEU A 294 -1.63 36.24 15.92
C LEU A 294 -1.97 34.80 15.56
N GLU A 295 -1.40 33.87 16.33
CA GLU A 295 -1.70 32.44 16.28
C GLU A 295 -2.22 32.03 17.67
N PRO A 296 -3.38 31.37 17.78
CA PRO A 296 -3.88 30.92 19.08
C PRO A 296 -2.90 29.93 19.72
N VAL A 297 -2.76 29.99 21.05
CA VAL A 297 -1.97 29.01 21.80
C VAL A 297 -2.88 27.84 22.14
N SER A 298 -2.65 26.69 21.51
CA SER A 298 -3.36 25.46 21.86
C SER A 298 -2.62 24.72 22.99
N ARG A 299 -3.35 24.35 24.03
CA ARG A 299 -2.88 23.44 25.08
C ARG A 299 -3.47 22.05 24.88
N ARG A 300 -2.70 21.04 25.27
CA ARG A 300 -3.12 19.65 25.20
C ARG A 300 -3.23 19.10 26.61
N TYR A 301 -4.41 18.60 26.95
CA TYR A 301 -4.67 17.94 28.21
C TYR A 301 -4.94 16.47 27.93
N ARG A 302 -4.24 15.59 28.66
CA ARG A 302 -4.43 14.14 28.54
C ARG A 302 -5.03 13.60 29.83
N ALA A 303 -6.06 12.78 29.71
CA ALA A 303 -6.73 12.15 30.85
C ALA A 303 -7.20 10.74 30.48
N VAL A 304 -7.41 9.90 31.48
CA VAL A 304 -8.12 8.62 31.29
C VAL A 304 -9.62 8.91 31.22
N TRP A 305 -10.36 8.18 30.37
CA TRP A 305 -11.80 8.37 30.17
C TRP A 305 -12.59 8.29 31.47
N SER A 306 -12.26 7.34 32.36
CA SER A 306 -12.90 7.20 33.67
C SER A 306 -12.62 8.35 34.62
N GLU A 307 -11.47 9.03 34.49
CA GLU A 307 -11.03 10.10 35.38
C GLU A 307 -11.59 11.47 35.00
N ALA A 308 -11.97 11.65 33.73
CA ALA A 308 -12.51 12.91 33.23
C ALA A 308 -13.92 13.18 33.82
N GLN A 309 -14.11 14.24 34.60
CA GLN A 309 -15.40 14.52 35.24
C GLN A 309 -16.17 15.60 34.49
N LEU A 310 -17.49 15.41 34.39
CA LEU A 310 -18.39 16.41 33.83
C LEU A 310 -18.74 17.44 34.91
N ARG A 311 -18.69 18.73 34.56
CA ARG A 311 -19.31 19.81 35.32
C ARG A 311 -20.16 20.67 34.39
N ASP A 312 -21.06 21.46 34.98
CA ASP A 312 -21.92 22.38 34.24
C ASP A 312 -21.10 23.42 33.45
N ASP A 313 -19.95 23.85 34.01
CA ASP A 313 -19.07 24.86 33.44
C ASP A 313 -17.96 24.29 32.54
N GLY A 314 -17.70 22.98 32.58
CA GLY A 314 -16.64 22.40 31.76
C GLY A 314 -16.33 20.92 31.99
N LEU A 315 -15.24 20.49 31.36
CA LEU A 315 -14.63 19.17 31.55
C LEU A 315 -13.48 19.27 32.55
N VAL A 316 -13.53 18.50 33.62
CA VAL A 316 -12.42 18.39 34.57
C VAL A 316 -11.50 17.26 34.13
N VAL A 317 -10.24 17.58 33.85
CA VAL A 317 -9.18 16.60 33.56
C VAL A 317 -8.42 16.21 34.83
N ALA A 318 -7.56 15.18 34.76
CA ALA A 318 -6.98 14.50 35.93
C ALA A 318 -6.17 15.39 36.89
N ASP A 319 -5.66 16.54 36.43
CA ASP A 319 -4.93 17.51 37.25
C ASP A 319 -5.85 18.52 37.99
N GLY A 320 -7.18 18.36 37.85
CA GLY A 320 -8.18 19.26 38.43
C GLY A 320 -8.47 20.50 37.57
N THR A 321 -7.80 20.66 36.42
CA THR A 321 -8.06 21.76 35.49
C THR A 321 -9.47 21.64 34.91
N VAL A 322 -10.22 22.73 34.98
CA VAL A 322 -11.55 22.86 34.38
C VAL A 322 -11.41 23.46 32.99
N LEU A 323 -11.75 22.69 31.96
CA LEU A 323 -11.75 23.12 30.56
C LEU A 323 -13.16 23.59 30.21
N ALA A 324 -13.32 24.90 30.01
CA ALA A 324 -14.61 25.47 29.66
C ALA A 324 -15.15 24.87 28.36
N TRP A 325 -16.43 24.51 28.35
CA TRP A 325 -17.07 23.85 27.20
C TRP A 325 -16.87 24.57 25.85
N PRO A 326 -17.00 25.90 25.75
CA PRO A 326 -16.79 26.61 24.48
C PRO A 326 -15.36 26.51 23.94
N ALA A 327 -14.40 26.14 24.78
CA ALA A 327 -12.99 26.02 24.40
C ALA A 327 -12.64 24.58 23.96
N VAL A 328 -13.55 23.62 24.12
CA VAL A 328 -13.38 22.22 23.71
C VAL A 328 -14.06 22.00 22.36
N ASP A 329 -13.33 22.21 21.27
CA ASP A 329 -13.83 21.98 19.92
C ASP A 329 -13.78 20.47 19.56
N VAL A 330 -12.57 19.90 19.57
CA VAL A 330 -12.33 18.52 19.18
C VAL A 330 -11.55 17.76 20.27
N VAL A 331 -11.98 16.54 20.54
CA VAL A 331 -11.34 15.62 21.48
C VAL A 331 -10.82 14.40 20.74
N ALA A 332 -9.54 14.11 20.90
CA ALA A 332 -8.90 12.89 20.41
C ALA A 332 -9.09 11.76 21.45
N VAL A 333 -9.78 10.70 21.06
CA VAL A 333 -9.99 9.51 21.88
C VAL A 333 -9.11 8.38 21.37
N HIS A 334 -8.18 7.92 22.21
CA HIS A 334 -7.30 6.79 21.93
C HIS A 334 -7.95 5.48 22.35
N ALA A 335 -9.10 5.18 21.74
CA ALA A 335 -9.85 3.94 21.97
C ALA A 335 -9.35 2.81 21.07
N ALA A 336 -9.48 1.56 21.54
CA ALA A 336 -9.11 0.39 20.78
C ALA A 336 -9.85 0.32 19.43
N ARG A 337 -9.12 0.47 18.32
CA ARG A 337 -9.66 0.29 16.96
C ARG A 337 -9.61 -1.20 16.58
N ARG A 338 -10.75 -1.77 16.20
CA ARG A 338 -10.84 -3.15 15.72
C ARG A 338 -11.14 -3.15 14.23
N ILE A 339 -10.27 -3.80 13.45
CA ILE A 339 -10.58 -4.07 12.04
C ILE A 339 -11.54 -5.27 12.00
N PRO A 340 -12.79 -5.10 11.53
CA PRO A 340 -13.73 -6.21 11.44
C PRO A 340 -13.22 -7.32 10.52
N GLY A 341 -13.69 -8.55 10.75
CA GLY A 341 -13.48 -9.66 9.82
C GLY A 341 -14.14 -9.36 8.47
N GLY A 342 -13.50 -9.77 7.38
CA GLY A 342 -13.99 -9.49 6.02
C GLY A 342 -13.85 -8.02 5.60
N ALA A 343 -12.98 -7.25 6.26
CA ALA A 343 -12.63 -5.91 5.79
C ALA A 343 -12.01 -5.97 4.38
N TRP A 344 -12.32 -4.97 3.58
CA TRP A 344 -11.83 -4.81 2.22
C TRP A 344 -10.70 -3.80 2.15
N VAL A 345 -9.84 -3.97 1.16
CA VAL A 345 -8.69 -3.09 0.90
C VAL A 345 -8.62 -2.78 -0.58
N VAL A 346 -8.50 -1.51 -0.92
CA VAL A 346 -8.11 -1.09 -2.27
C VAL A 346 -6.60 -0.95 -2.31
N VAL A 347 -5.93 -1.83 -3.04
CA VAL A 347 -4.49 -1.77 -3.26
C VAL A 347 -4.21 -0.84 -4.44
N THR A 348 -3.88 0.41 -4.13
CA THR A 348 -3.66 1.41 -5.20
C THR A 348 -2.41 1.07 -6.01
N GLY A 349 -2.46 1.34 -7.31
CA GLY A 349 -1.36 1.06 -8.23
C GLY A 349 -1.22 -0.40 -8.69
N GLU A 350 -2.03 -1.33 -8.16
CA GLU A 350 -2.29 -2.61 -8.83
C GLU A 350 -3.25 -2.34 -10.00
N LEU A 351 -2.72 -2.38 -11.22
CA LEU A 351 -3.45 -2.12 -12.46
C LEU A 351 -3.42 -3.38 -13.33
N PRO A 352 -4.53 -3.73 -14.04
CA PRO A 352 -4.57 -4.90 -14.92
C PRO A 352 -3.41 -4.94 -15.93
N GLU A 353 -3.05 -3.78 -16.49
CA GLU A 353 -1.97 -3.63 -17.48
C GLU A 353 -0.56 -3.98 -16.94
N ARG A 354 -0.32 -3.83 -15.63
CA ARG A 354 0.97 -4.18 -15.01
C ARG A 354 1.16 -5.69 -14.86
N LEU A 355 0.09 -6.45 -15.00
CA LEU A 355 0.05 -7.91 -14.85
C LEU A 355 -0.11 -8.64 -16.20
N TRP A 356 0.21 -7.99 -17.31
CA TRP A 356 0.09 -8.55 -18.67
C TRP A 356 0.73 -9.95 -18.83
N TYR A 357 1.84 -10.21 -18.13
CA TYR A 357 2.59 -11.47 -18.20
C TYR A 357 1.85 -12.65 -17.55
N VAL A 358 0.89 -12.40 -16.66
CA VAL A 358 0.14 -13.45 -15.95
C VAL A 358 -0.69 -14.27 -16.93
N ARG A 359 -1.22 -13.67 -18.01
CA ARG A 359 -1.94 -14.41 -19.06
C ARG A 359 -1.05 -15.44 -19.74
N TRP A 360 0.17 -15.05 -20.09
CA TRP A 360 1.15 -15.95 -20.72
C TRP A 360 1.61 -17.04 -19.76
N LEU A 361 1.91 -16.67 -18.51
CA LEU A 361 2.32 -17.62 -17.48
C LEU A 361 1.23 -18.67 -17.21
N TYR A 362 -0.03 -18.22 -17.10
CA TYR A 362 -1.18 -19.11 -16.90
C TYR A 362 -1.37 -20.04 -18.11
N GLY A 363 -1.31 -19.51 -19.33
CA GLY A 363 -1.40 -20.32 -20.56
C GLY A 363 -0.30 -21.39 -20.62
N LEU A 364 0.93 -21.02 -20.28
CA LEU A 364 2.06 -21.95 -20.21
C LEU A 364 1.82 -23.04 -19.16
N LEU A 365 1.34 -22.69 -17.96
CA LEU A 365 1.00 -23.67 -16.91
C LEU A 365 -0.06 -24.67 -17.38
N VAL A 366 -1.08 -24.22 -18.12
CA VAL A 366 -2.10 -25.11 -18.69
C VAL A 366 -1.49 -26.04 -19.74
N VAL A 367 -0.67 -25.53 -20.65
CA VAL A 367 0.00 -26.36 -21.67
C VAL A 367 0.89 -27.42 -21.04
N PHE A 368 1.73 -27.03 -20.08
CA PHE A 368 2.58 -27.97 -19.34
C PHE A 368 1.75 -28.99 -18.56
N GLY A 369 0.70 -28.55 -17.84
CA GLY A 369 -0.21 -29.43 -17.13
C GLY A 369 -0.84 -30.47 -18.06
N CYS A 370 -1.32 -30.07 -19.24
CA CYS A 370 -1.87 -30.97 -20.25
C CYS A 370 -0.84 -31.96 -20.79
N LEU A 371 0.38 -31.51 -21.10
CA LEU A 371 1.45 -32.39 -21.60
C LEU A 371 1.82 -33.46 -20.57
N PHE A 372 1.97 -33.09 -19.30
CA PHE A 372 2.30 -34.04 -18.24
C PHE A 372 1.12 -34.93 -17.84
N ALA A 373 -0.12 -34.44 -17.92
CA ALA A 373 -1.31 -35.27 -17.74
C ALA A 373 -1.42 -36.33 -18.85
N TRP A 374 -1.10 -35.96 -20.10
CA TRP A 374 -1.03 -36.91 -21.20
C TRP A 374 0.08 -37.95 -21.00
N ALA A 375 1.28 -37.53 -20.58
CA ALA A 375 2.39 -38.43 -20.27
C ALA A 375 2.02 -39.39 -19.13
N LEU A 376 1.36 -38.90 -18.09
CA LEU A 376 0.84 -39.68 -16.97
C LEU A 376 -0.17 -40.74 -17.44
N ALA A 377 -1.15 -40.36 -18.25
CA ALA A 377 -2.15 -41.28 -18.79
C ALA A 377 -1.50 -42.39 -19.65
N ARG A 378 -0.47 -42.04 -20.43
CA ARG A 378 0.30 -43.01 -21.21
C ARG A 378 1.13 -43.94 -20.32
N GLY A 379 1.73 -43.42 -19.26
CA GLY A 379 2.45 -44.19 -18.25
C GLY A 379 1.56 -45.22 -17.57
N ILE A 380 0.40 -44.79 -17.08
CA ILE A 380 -0.62 -45.66 -16.46
C ILE A 380 -1.04 -46.77 -17.43
N LYS A 381 -1.34 -46.41 -18.69
CA LYS A 381 -1.72 -47.39 -19.71
C LYS A 381 -0.62 -48.43 -19.94
N ARG A 382 0.65 -48.03 -19.97
CA ARG A 382 1.79 -48.94 -20.19
C ARG A 382 2.00 -49.89 -19.01
N GLU A 383 1.93 -49.37 -17.79
CA GLU A 383 2.28 -50.09 -16.57
C GLU A 383 1.16 -51.01 -16.08
N PHE A 384 -0.10 -50.59 -16.22
CA PHE A 384 -1.25 -51.32 -15.67
C PHE A 384 -2.12 -52.01 -16.73
N LEU A 385 -2.12 -51.52 -17.98
CA LEU A 385 -3.01 -52.02 -19.06
C LEU A 385 -2.23 -52.62 -20.24
N GLY A 386 -0.90 -52.69 -20.16
CA GLY A 386 -0.07 -53.33 -21.18
C GLY A 386 -0.20 -54.86 -21.15
N PRO A 387 -0.03 -55.56 -22.30
CA PRO A 387 -0.02 -57.01 -22.31
C PRO A 387 1.10 -57.51 -21.38
N LYS A 388 0.73 -58.26 -20.33
CA LYS A 388 1.70 -58.98 -19.51
C LYS A 388 2.39 -59.98 -20.44
N LEU A 389 3.67 -59.75 -20.74
CA LEU A 389 4.46 -60.73 -21.49
C LEU A 389 4.40 -62.06 -20.72
N PRO A 390 4.19 -63.20 -21.41
CA PRO A 390 4.21 -64.49 -20.77
C PRO A 390 5.55 -64.67 -20.05
N THR A 391 5.49 -64.98 -18.77
CA THR A 391 6.67 -65.28 -17.97
C THR A 391 7.33 -66.52 -18.59
N PRO A 392 8.58 -66.45 -19.08
CA PRO A 392 9.26 -67.66 -19.54
C PRO A 392 9.36 -68.62 -18.35
N ALA A 393 8.86 -69.83 -18.56
CA ALA A 393 8.82 -70.90 -17.57
C ALA A 393 10.22 -71.44 -17.25
#